data_AF-A0A916RTE4-F1
#
_entry.id   AF-A0A916RTE4-F1
#
_cell.length_a   1.000
_cell.length_b   1.000
_cell.length_c   1.000
_cell.angle_alpha   90.00
_cell.angle_beta   90.00
_cell.angle_gamma   90.00
#
_symmetry.space_group_name_H-M   'P 1'
#
loop_
_entity.id
_entity.type
_entity.pdbx_description
1 polymer ?
#
loop_
_entity_poly.entity_id
_entity_poly.type
_entity_poly.pdbx_seq_one_letter_code
_entity_poly.pdbx_strand_id
1 'polypeptide(L)'
;MHGPTHPTKLIATAATILLLVTTLNVTATAEGNGGVQQQNPIYLPDPVPRPPDLQKIYEQNPQQKAREQEIARIKNAQRRMQIAEDTDKIAALAEQLRQSLKESAADNNPAMNAQKVAEIQKLAKAIKNLEKLQ
;
A
#
# COMPACT_ATOMS: atom_id res chain seq x y z
N MET A 1 -15.42 33.72 56.82
CA MET A 1 -14.18 32.98 57.11
C MET A 1 -14.53 31.49 57.19
N HIS A 2 -14.03 30.69 56.25
CA HIS A 2 -13.73 29.24 56.30
C HIS A 2 -13.49 28.76 54.84
N GLY A 3 -12.22 28.62 54.44
CA GLY A 3 -11.82 27.56 53.50
C GLY A 3 -11.63 26.24 54.29
N PRO A 4 -11.30 25.08 53.68
CA PRO A 4 -10.39 24.92 52.53
C PRO A 4 -10.73 23.83 51.47
N THR A 5 -10.00 23.92 50.36
CA THR A 5 -9.50 22.91 49.39
C THR A 5 -10.00 21.45 49.41
N HIS A 6 -10.28 20.89 48.22
CA HIS A 6 -9.48 19.79 47.64
C HIS A 6 -9.64 19.67 46.09
N PRO A 7 -8.55 19.35 45.36
CA PRO A 7 -8.53 19.14 43.90
C PRO A 7 -8.75 17.67 43.51
N THR A 8 -9.63 17.41 42.53
CA THR A 8 -9.84 16.05 41.99
C THR A 8 -9.13 15.87 40.65
N LYS A 9 -7.92 15.33 40.78
CA LYS A 9 -7.12 14.49 39.87
C LYS A 9 -7.65 14.25 38.44
N LEU A 10 -6.90 14.80 37.48
CA LEU A 10 -6.21 14.08 36.40
C LEU A 10 -6.47 12.56 36.35
N ILE A 11 -7.17 12.08 35.32
CA ILE A 11 -6.96 10.74 34.78
C ILE A 11 -6.84 10.88 33.26
N ALA A 12 -5.59 10.97 32.82
CA ALA A 12 -5.19 10.66 31.46
C ALA A 12 -5.32 9.14 31.28
N THR A 13 -6.11 8.71 30.30
CA THR A 13 -6.07 7.34 29.79
C THR A 13 -5.73 7.40 28.31
N ALA A 14 -4.43 7.47 28.06
CA ALA A 14 -3.82 7.07 26.80
C ALA A 14 -3.93 5.53 26.71
N ALA A 15 -4.86 5.05 25.89
CA ALA A 15 -4.94 3.64 25.53
C ALA A 15 -4.35 3.47 24.12
N THR A 16 -3.03 3.39 24.06
CA THR A 16 -2.26 2.99 22.89
C THR A 16 -2.52 1.50 22.63
N ILE A 17 -3.36 1.17 21.66
CA ILE A 17 -3.51 -0.22 21.18
C ILE A 17 -2.43 -0.44 20.12
N LEU A 18 -1.28 -0.94 20.56
CA LEU A 18 -0.23 -1.49 19.72
C LEU A 18 -0.57 -2.96 19.45
N LEU A 19 -1.24 -3.25 18.34
CA LEU A 19 -1.48 -4.63 17.91
C LEU A 19 -0.33 -5.11 17.02
N LEU A 20 0.61 -5.82 17.64
CA LEU A 20 1.63 -6.63 16.96
C LEU A 20 0.93 -7.76 16.20
N VAL A 21 0.95 -7.71 14.86
CA VAL A 21 0.61 -8.88 14.03
C VAL A 21 1.91 -9.56 13.64
N THR A 22 2.21 -10.64 14.37
CA THR A 22 3.34 -11.54 14.12
C THR A 22 3.16 -12.28 12.80
N THR A 23 4.19 -12.23 11.96
CA THR A 23 4.30 -12.97 10.70
C THR A 23 4.45 -14.48 10.95
N LEU A 24 3.54 -15.29 10.41
CA LEU A 24 3.66 -16.75 10.34
C LEU A 24 4.71 -17.11 9.27
N ASN A 25 5.86 -17.63 9.70
CA ASN A 25 6.81 -18.28 8.81
C ASN A 25 6.37 -19.74 8.61
N VAL A 26 5.97 -20.08 7.39
CA VAL A 26 5.74 -21.47 6.96
C VAL A 26 7.07 -22.05 6.51
N THR A 27 7.63 -22.96 7.30
CA THR A 27 8.80 -23.76 6.93
C THR A 27 8.32 -24.98 6.15
N ALA A 28 8.55 -24.97 4.84
CA ALA A 28 8.33 -26.13 3.98
C ALA A 28 9.48 -27.12 4.15
N THR A 29 9.18 -28.35 4.57
CA THR A 29 10.11 -29.49 4.47
C THR A 29 9.64 -30.42 3.37
N ALA A 30 10.23 -30.27 2.18
CA ALA A 30 10.13 -31.25 1.11
C ALA A 30 11.33 -32.20 1.22
N GLU A 31 11.09 -33.38 1.78
CA GLU A 31 12.00 -34.52 1.70
C GLU A 31 11.93 -35.10 0.28
N GLY A 32 12.96 -34.87 -0.51
CA GLY A 32 13.15 -35.42 -1.85
C GLY A 32 14.55 -35.98 -1.96
N ASN A 33 14.69 -37.25 -1.58
CA ASN A 33 15.91 -38.05 -1.69
C ASN A 33 16.23 -38.28 -3.18
N GLY A 34 17.11 -37.46 -3.75
CA GLY A 34 17.66 -37.62 -5.09
C GLY A 34 19.16 -37.39 -5.03
N GLY A 35 19.94 -38.46 -5.21
CA GLY A 35 21.39 -38.37 -5.32
C GLY A 35 21.77 -37.50 -6.52
N VAL A 36 22.18 -36.27 -6.25
CA VAL A 36 22.72 -35.38 -7.27
C VAL A 36 24.24 -35.52 -7.18
N GLN A 37 24.83 -36.08 -8.22
CA GLN A 37 26.27 -36.05 -8.41
C GLN A 37 26.74 -34.61 -8.23
N GLN A 38 27.72 -34.44 -7.34
CA GLN A 38 28.31 -33.16 -6.99
C GLN A 38 29.06 -32.62 -8.21
N GLN A 39 28.33 -31.99 -9.13
CA GLN A 39 28.90 -31.15 -10.17
C GLN A 39 29.45 -29.94 -9.44
N ASN A 40 30.78 -29.89 -9.30
CA ASN A 40 31.44 -28.68 -8.85
C ASN A 40 30.87 -27.50 -9.65
N PRO A 41 30.36 -26.44 -8.98
CA PRO A 41 29.82 -25.29 -9.67
C PRO A 41 30.96 -24.69 -10.50
N ILE A 42 30.91 -24.89 -11.81
CA ILE A 42 31.82 -24.24 -12.74
C ILE A 42 31.51 -22.76 -12.64
N TYR A 43 32.37 -22.01 -11.94
CA TYR A 43 32.27 -20.57 -11.80
C TYR A 43 32.66 -19.95 -13.15
N LEU A 44 31.69 -19.77 -14.03
CA LEU A 44 31.86 -18.91 -15.19
C LEU A 44 31.81 -17.45 -14.70
N PRO A 45 32.85 -16.65 -14.93
CA PRO A 45 32.75 -15.21 -14.72
C PRO A 45 31.62 -14.65 -15.59
N ASP A 46 30.90 -13.68 -15.05
CA ASP A 46 29.81 -13.00 -15.74
C ASP A 46 30.32 -12.57 -17.13
N PRO A 47 29.67 -12.98 -18.23
CA PRO A 47 30.20 -12.72 -19.56
C PRO A 47 30.40 -11.22 -19.74
N VAL A 48 31.63 -10.85 -20.10
CA VAL A 48 31.94 -9.46 -20.48
C VAL A 48 30.96 -9.07 -21.60
N PRO A 49 30.18 -8.00 -21.43
CA PRO A 49 29.16 -7.63 -22.41
C PRO A 49 29.79 -7.47 -23.78
N ARG A 50 29.21 -8.14 -24.79
CA ARG A 50 29.68 -8.05 -26.17
C ARG A 50 29.26 -6.67 -26.73
N PRO A 51 30.08 -5.95 -27.50
CA PRO A 51 29.58 -4.76 -28.21
C PRO A 51 28.55 -5.27 -29.23
N PRO A 52 27.23 -4.95 -29.16
CA PRO A 52 26.55 -3.67 -28.86
C PRO A 52 25.86 -3.51 -27.48
N ASP A 53 25.96 -4.49 -26.58
CA ASP A 53 25.30 -4.44 -25.26
C ASP A 53 25.93 -3.38 -24.33
N LEU A 54 27.23 -3.13 -24.49
CA LEU A 54 27.96 -2.04 -23.82
C LEU A 54 27.37 -0.66 -24.11
N GLN A 55 26.92 -0.40 -25.34
CA GLN A 55 26.32 0.89 -25.72
C GLN A 55 24.95 1.08 -25.06
N LYS A 56 24.13 0.02 -24.98
CA LYS A 56 22.86 0.08 -24.25
C LYS A 56 23.02 0.34 -22.75
N ILE A 57 24.07 -0.20 -22.13
CA ILE A 57 24.28 -0.10 -20.67
C ILE A 57 25.00 1.21 -20.29
N TYR A 58 25.97 1.67 -21.09
CA TYR A 58 26.84 2.81 -20.75
C TYR A 58 26.57 4.08 -21.56
N GLU A 59 25.94 4.02 -22.74
CA GLU A 59 25.62 5.19 -23.57
C GLU A 59 24.15 5.60 -23.43
N GLN A 60 23.58 5.53 -22.22
CA GLN A 60 22.35 6.26 -21.94
C GLN A 60 22.64 7.75 -22.05
N ASN A 61 22.40 8.27 -23.25
CA ASN A 61 22.55 9.66 -23.64
C ASN A 61 21.91 10.54 -22.53
N PRO A 62 22.60 11.53 -21.95
CA PRO A 62 22.07 12.31 -20.82
C PRO A 62 20.71 12.96 -21.13
N GLN A 63 20.46 13.26 -22.41
CA GLN A 63 19.17 13.73 -22.91
C GLN A 63 18.05 12.68 -22.81
N GLN A 64 18.34 11.40 -23.02
CA GLN A 64 17.38 10.31 -22.82
C GLN A 64 17.05 10.12 -21.34
N LYS A 65 18.07 10.13 -20.46
CA LYS A 65 17.84 10.07 -19.00
C LYS A 65 16.96 11.23 -18.52
N ALA A 66 17.23 12.45 -18.97
CA ALA A 66 16.43 13.62 -18.61
C ALA A 66 14.97 13.46 -19.07
N ARG A 67 14.75 12.95 -20.29
CA ARG A 67 13.41 12.68 -20.81
C ARG A 67 12.68 11.59 -20.02
N GLU A 68 13.37 10.50 -19.68
CA GLU A 68 12.81 9.42 -18.86
C GLU A 68 12.44 9.90 -17.45
N GLN A 69 13.30 10.70 -16.83
CA GLN A 69 13.03 11.31 -15.53
C GLN A 69 11.82 12.25 -15.58
N GLU A 70 11.68 13.05 -16.64
CA GLU A 70 10.53 13.94 -16.80
C GLU A 70 9.23 13.15 -17.00
N ILE A 71 9.25 12.12 -17.84
CA ILE A 71 8.10 11.21 -18.01
C ILE A 71 7.73 10.55 -16.68
N ALA A 72 8.72 10.11 -15.90
CA ALA A 72 8.48 9.52 -14.58
C ALA A 72 7.87 10.54 -13.60
N ARG A 73 8.34 11.79 -13.59
CA ARG A 73 7.78 12.87 -12.76
C ARG A 73 6.33 13.16 -13.09
N ILE A 74 6.01 13.31 -14.38
CA ILE A 74 4.63 13.57 -14.83
C ILE A 74 3.72 12.41 -14.44
N LYS A 75 4.14 11.15 -14.68
CA LYS A 75 3.38 9.96 -14.28
C LYS A 75 3.16 9.89 -12.77
N ASN A 76 4.17 10.24 -11.98
CA ASN A 76 4.06 10.26 -10.52
C ASN A 76 3.10 11.35 -10.05
N ALA A 77 3.16 12.56 -10.63
CA ALA A 77 2.23 13.63 -10.33
C ALA A 77 0.78 13.24 -10.65
N GLN A 78 0.54 12.66 -11.83
CA GLN A 78 -0.78 12.17 -12.22
C GLN A 78 -1.30 11.07 -11.29
N ARG A 79 -0.45 10.11 -10.90
CA ARG A 79 -0.82 9.08 -9.92
C ARG A 79 -1.20 9.67 -8.57
N ARG A 80 -0.45 10.67 -8.09
CA ARG A 80 -0.77 11.36 -6.82
C ARG A 80 -2.12 12.08 -6.88
N MET A 81 -2.43 12.72 -8.02
CA MET A 81 -3.74 13.34 -8.22
C MET A 81 -4.86 12.30 -8.19
N GLN A 82 -4.67 11.16 -8.87
CA GLN A 82 -5.67 10.09 -8.90
C GLN A 82 -5.90 9.49 -7.51
N ILE A 83 -4.83 9.25 -6.73
CA ILE A 83 -4.95 8.78 -5.35
C ILE A 83 -5.75 9.79 -4.52
N ALA A 84 -5.44 11.08 -4.61
CA ALA A 84 -6.17 12.11 -3.88
C ALA A 84 -7.67 12.13 -4.23
N GLU A 85 -8.01 12.11 -5.53
CA GLU A 85 -9.40 12.10 -6.00
C GLU A 85 -10.16 10.85 -5.52
N ASP A 86 -9.55 9.67 -5.63
CA ASP A 86 -10.18 8.42 -5.21
C ASP A 86 -10.32 8.35 -3.68
N THR A 87 -9.39 8.92 -2.92
CA THR A 87 -9.50 9.08 -1.46
C THR A 87 -10.68 9.98 -1.09
N ASP A 88 -10.84 11.13 -1.76
CA ASP A 88 -11.95 12.04 -1.51
C ASP A 88 -13.30 11.37 -1.79
N LYS A 89 -13.40 10.59 -2.88
CA LYS A 89 -14.60 9.79 -3.19
C LYS A 89 -14.91 8.75 -2.13
N ILE A 90 -13.89 8.04 -1.63
CA ILE A 90 -14.07 7.07 -0.53
C ILE A 90 -14.60 7.77 0.71
N ALA A 91 -14.04 8.93 1.08
CA ALA A 91 -14.49 9.68 2.25
C ALA A 91 -15.95 10.14 2.11
N ALA A 92 -16.34 10.64 0.93
CA ALA A 92 -17.71 11.04 0.65
C ALA A 92 -18.70 9.85 0.72
N LEU A 93 -18.37 8.73 0.07
CA LEU A 93 -19.19 7.51 0.10
C LEU A 93 -19.31 6.95 1.53
N ALA A 94 -18.22 7.00 2.31
CA ALA A 94 -18.21 6.56 3.69
C ALA A 94 -19.12 7.43 4.57
N GLU A 95 -19.11 8.75 4.40
CA GLU A 95 -20.01 9.64 5.15
C GLU A 95 -21.47 9.43 4.74
N GLN A 96 -21.74 9.27 3.44
CA GLN A 96 -23.09 8.93 2.95
C GLN A 96 -23.59 7.60 3.49
N LEU A 97 -22.71 6.60 3.63
CA LEU A 97 -23.05 5.31 4.22
C LEU A 97 -23.31 5.47 5.72
N ARG A 98 -22.48 6.24 6.43
CA ARG A 98 -22.65 6.53 7.86
C ARG A 98 -23.97 7.26 8.13
N GLN A 99 -24.34 8.19 7.26
CA GLN A 99 -25.60 8.93 7.36
C GLN A 99 -26.80 8.01 7.10
N SER A 100 -26.77 7.21 6.04
CA SER A 100 -27.83 6.23 5.78
C SER A 100 -28.00 5.27 6.98
N LEU A 101 -26.90 4.75 7.55
CA LEU A 101 -26.99 3.86 8.72
C LEU A 101 -27.56 4.53 10.00
N LYS A 102 -27.53 5.86 10.10
CA LYS A 102 -28.15 6.60 11.21
C LYS A 102 -29.64 6.85 11.01
N GLU A 103 -30.12 6.78 9.77
CA GLU A 103 -31.55 6.91 9.46
C GLU A 103 -32.32 5.69 10.00
N SER A 104 -33.61 5.87 10.30
CA SER A 104 -34.41 4.78 10.88
C SER A 104 -34.53 3.62 9.89
N ALA A 105 -34.75 2.39 10.38
CA ALA A 105 -34.80 1.18 9.56
C ALA A 105 -35.83 1.23 8.41
N ALA A 106 -36.83 2.12 8.49
CA ALA A 106 -37.83 2.34 7.44
C ALA A 106 -37.29 3.15 6.24
N ASP A 107 -36.33 4.05 6.45
CA ASP A 107 -35.73 4.89 5.39
C ASP A 107 -34.39 4.33 4.90
N ASN A 108 -33.84 3.34 5.63
CA ASN A 108 -32.59 2.68 5.27
C ASN A 108 -32.80 1.72 4.09
N ASN A 109 -32.21 2.03 2.94
CA ASN A 109 -32.16 1.12 1.79
C ASN A 109 -30.88 0.25 1.84
N PRO A 110 -30.97 -1.02 2.29
CA PRO A 110 -29.80 -1.89 2.43
C PRO A 110 -29.11 -2.19 1.10
N ALA A 111 -29.84 -2.22 -0.01
CA ALA A 111 -29.26 -2.46 -1.33
C ALA A 111 -28.35 -1.30 -1.77
N MET A 112 -28.78 -0.05 -1.54
CA MET A 112 -27.95 1.12 -1.80
C MET A 112 -26.72 1.17 -0.89
N ASN A 113 -26.87 0.81 0.39
CA ASN A 113 -25.74 0.75 1.32
C ASN A 113 -24.72 -0.32 0.90
N ALA A 114 -25.18 -1.49 0.47
CA ALA A 114 -24.29 -2.54 -0.07
C ALA A 114 -23.55 -2.07 -1.33
N GLN A 115 -24.20 -1.31 -2.22
CA GLN A 115 -23.58 -0.75 -3.40
C GLN A 115 -22.49 0.27 -3.04
N LYS A 116 -22.76 1.19 -2.10
CA LYS A 116 -21.76 2.15 -1.58
C LYS A 116 -20.54 1.42 -1.00
N VAL A 117 -20.75 0.35 -0.23
CA VAL A 117 -19.65 -0.47 0.32
C VAL A 117 -18.83 -1.14 -0.79
N ALA A 118 -19.49 -1.71 -1.81
CA ALA A 118 -18.81 -2.33 -2.94
C ALA A 118 -17.94 -1.32 -3.70
N GLU A 119 -18.43 -0.10 -3.87
CA GLU A 119 -17.70 0.98 -4.53
C GLU A 119 -16.51 1.47 -3.71
N ILE A 120 -16.67 1.65 -2.39
CA ILE A 120 -15.55 1.93 -1.48
C ILE A 120 -14.47 0.84 -1.57
N GLN A 121 -14.86 -0.44 -1.54
CA GLN A 121 -13.90 -1.54 -1.67
C GLN A 121 -13.17 -1.54 -3.01
N LYS A 122 -13.87 -1.20 -4.10
CA LYS A 122 -13.28 -1.09 -5.44
C LYS A 122 -12.24 0.02 -5.49
N LEU A 123 -12.58 1.22 -5.01
CA LEU A 123 -11.66 2.37 -4.97
C LEU A 123 -10.45 2.09 -4.06
N ALA A 124 -10.68 1.51 -2.88
CA ALA A 124 -9.60 1.15 -1.96
C ALA A 124 -8.62 0.13 -2.57
N LYS A 125 -9.14 -0.87 -3.31
CA LYS A 125 -8.30 -1.81 -4.07
C LYS A 125 -7.52 -1.11 -5.19
N ALA A 126 -8.14 -0.16 -5.89
CA ALA A 126 -7.47 0.61 -6.93
C ALA A 126 -6.30 1.44 -6.38
N ILE A 127 -6.51 2.16 -5.28
CA ILE A 127 -5.45 2.93 -4.59
C ILE A 127 -4.32 2.00 -4.15
N LYS A 128 -4.63 0.88 -3.49
CA LYS A 128 -3.61 -0.10 -3.06
C LYS A 128 -2.74 -0.61 -4.22
N ASN A 129 -3.32 -0.79 -5.39
CA ASN A 129 -2.57 -1.21 -6.58
C ASN A 129 -1.71 -0.06 -7.15
N LEU A 130 -2.19 1.18 -7.09
CA LEU A 130 -1.42 2.36 -7.48
C LEU A 130 -0.23 2.62 -6.54
N GLU A 131 -0.39 2.37 -5.24
CA GLU A 131 0.68 2.48 -4.22
C GLU A 131 1.77 1.42 -4.38
N LYS A 132 1.41 0.17 -4.72
CA LYS A 132 2.39 -0.93 -4.93
C LYS A 132 3.32 -0.74 -6.13
N LEU A 133 3.04 0.24 -6.98
CA LEU A 133 3.87 0.59 -8.14
C LEU A 133 4.90 1.68 -7.80
N GLN A 134 5.21 1.85 -6.51
CA GLN A 134 6.31 2.65 -5.94
C GLN A 134 7.45 1.73 -5.51
#